data_AF-A0A939PBK7-F1
#
_entry.id   AF-A0A939PBK7-F1
#
_cell.length_a   1.000
_cell.length_b   1.000
_cell.length_c   1.000
_cell.angle_alpha   90.00
_cell.angle_beta   90.00
_cell.angle_gamma   90.00
#
_symmetry.space_group_name_H-M   'P 1'
#
loop_
_entity.id
_entity.type
_entity.pdbx_description
1 polymer ?
#
loop_
_entity_poly.entity_id
_entity_poly.type
_entity_poly.pdbx_seq_one_letter_code
_entity_poly.pdbx_strand_id
1 'polypeptide(L)'
;MHLGRKRVTAAVVASTGVVAAGVGAVAYASGGATAKTHAVDMMASAEISSADAGKTEQYWTAQRMSKATPVDGRSNTVGVRSTQASAQAAHATAYGGVPTVGAVFFNNGNGDHYCSASVVNSYSKRLLLTAAHCIHGGKGGHYATKVAFVPRYDKGKRPYGTWTARRLVVDQRWQRNSDADLDFGFISLNSRSGRNIQGVVGANKLAINQGVGRWVTVTGYPRIAWDKRDRPIYCTVKTKRQSRYQLRMDCTGFFGGTSGSPWLLNVSSKTHTGYINGVIGGYQGGGNSPNISYTPYFDKDVYNMRAWTDKHA
;
A
#
# COMPACT_ATOMS: atom_id res chain seq x y z
N MET A 1 -58.64 43.21 -33.83
CA MET A 1 -57.49 42.65 -34.58
C MET A 1 -57.76 41.19 -34.88
N HIS A 2 -57.47 40.81 -36.12
CA HIS A 2 -58.03 39.69 -36.87
C HIS A 2 -57.36 38.34 -36.64
N LEU A 3 -58.20 37.29 -36.69
CA LEU A 3 -58.07 35.94 -37.25
C LEU A 3 -56.82 35.10 -36.89
N GLY A 4 -56.93 33.82 -36.53
CA GLY A 4 -57.99 32.87 -36.80
C GLY A 4 -57.35 31.56 -37.29
N ARG A 5 -57.55 30.47 -36.53
CA ARG A 5 -57.20 29.10 -36.92
C ARG A 5 -57.79 28.77 -38.30
N LYS A 6 -56.99 28.17 -39.19
CA LYS A 6 -57.50 27.41 -40.33
C LYS A 6 -56.78 26.07 -40.46
N ARG A 7 -57.57 25.00 -40.29
CA ARG A 7 -57.37 23.72 -40.97
C ARG A 7 -57.79 23.89 -42.44
N VAL A 8 -57.28 23.04 -43.33
CA VAL A 8 -57.95 22.38 -44.48
C VAL A 8 -56.82 21.84 -45.39
N THR A 9 -56.57 20.54 -45.40
CA THR A 9 -57.10 19.48 -46.31
C THR A 9 -56.24 19.33 -47.56
N ALA A 10 -55.74 18.11 -47.74
CA ALA A 10 -54.88 17.67 -48.83
C ALA A 10 -55.62 17.62 -50.17
N ALA A 11 -54.90 17.95 -51.25
CA ALA A 11 -55.24 17.57 -52.61
C ALA A 11 -54.06 16.76 -53.18
N VAL A 12 -54.33 15.50 -53.50
CA VAL A 12 -53.43 14.61 -54.22
C VAL A 12 -53.54 14.95 -55.71
N VAL A 13 -52.42 15.29 -56.33
CA VAL A 13 -52.27 15.25 -57.79
C VAL A 13 -51.16 14.27 -58.11
N ALA A 14 -51.54 13.19 -58.78
CA ALA A 14 -50.64 12.20 -59.30
C ALA A 14 -49.99 12.72 -60.58
N SER A 15 -48.66 12.73 -60.63
CA SER A 15 -47.91 12.74 -61.88
C SER A 15 -46.89 11.61 -61.86
N THR A 16 -47.15 10.64 -62.72
CA THR A 16 -46.29 9.54 -63.10
C THR A 16 -45.01 10.06 -63.76
N GLY A 17 -43.86 9.69 -63.22
CA GLY A 17 -42.55 9.88 -63.83
C GLY A 17 -41.58 8.84 -63.28
N VAL A 18 -41.50 7.70 -63.99
CA VAL A 18 -40.48 6.67 -63.78
C VAL A 18 -39.12 7.25 -64.17
N VAL A 19 -38.05 6.95 -63.41
CA VAL A 19 -36.78 6.37 -63.91
C VAL A 19 -35.70 6.35 -62.82
N ALA A 20 -35.00 5.21 -62.81
CA ALA A 20 -33.68 4.90 -62.25
C ALA A 20 -33.57 4.57 -60.76
N ALA A 21 -33.59 3.25 -60.52
CA ALA A 21 -33.11 2.60 -59.33
C ALA A 21 -31.61 2.91 -59.08
N GLY A 22 -31.33 3.63 -58.00
CA GLY A 22 -30.05 3.57 -57.30
C GLY A 22 -30.31 2.91 -55.95
N VAL A 23 -29.87 1.66 -55.78
CA VAL A 23 -29.98 0.95 -54.50
C VAL A 23 -28.95 1.55 -53.53
N GLY A 24 -29.37 2.56 -52.77
CA GLY A 24 -28.65 3.08 -51.62
C GLY A 24 -29.45 2.74 -50.35
N ALA A 25 -29.22 1.57 -49.78
CA ALA A 25 -29.77 1.23 -48.48
C ALA A 25 -29.10 2.09 -47.41
N VAL A 26 -29.77 3.16 -46.96
CA VAL A 26 -29.42 3.84 -45.71
C VAL A 26 -29.90 2.95 -44.57
N ALA A 27 -29.06 2.02 -44.14
CA ALA A 27 -29.29 1.25 -42.94
C ALA A 27 -29.08 2.14 -41.71
N TYR A 28 -30.15 2.38 -40.95
CA TYR A 28 -30.05 2.91 -39.60
C TYR A 28 -29.37 1.87 -38.72
N ALA A 29 -28.04 1.99 -38.58
CA ALA A 29 -27.32 1.21 -37.58
C ALA A 29 -27.63 1.80 -36.19
N SER A 30 -28.40 1.07 -35.41
CA SER A 30 -28.57 1.28 -33.97
C SER A 30 -27.19 1.37 -33.32
N GLY A 31 -26.83 2.56 -32.86
CA GLY A 31 -25.59 2.84 -32.14
C GLY A 31 -25.57 2.19 -30.76
N GLY A 32 -25.41 0.87 -30.72
CA GLY A 32 -24.97 0.14 -29.55
C GLY A 32 -23.46 0.31 -29.37
N ALA A 33 -23.01 1.53 -29.11
CA ALA A 33 -21.66 1.75 -28.61
C ALA A 33 -21.64 1.23 -27.18
N THR A 34 -21.28 -0.04 -27.00
CA THR A 34 -20.79 -0.55 -25.72
C THR A 34 -19.65 0.36 -25.30
N ALA A 35 -19.91 1.25 -24.34
CA ALA A 35 -18.88 1.90 -23.57
C ALA A 35 -18.13 0.80 -22.81
N LYS A 36 -17.14 0.19 -23.46
CA LYS A 36 -16.05 -0.47 -22.76
C LYS A 36 -15.34 0.65 -22.03
N THR A 37 -15.77 0.94 -20.80
CA THR A 37 -14.97 1.69 -19.85
C THR A 37 -13.63 0.98 -19.81
N HIS A 38 -12.60 1.56 -20.42
CA HIS A 38 -11.24 1.11 -20.21
C HIS A 38 -11.00 1.31 -18.72
N ALA A 39 -11.14 0.24 -17.94
CA ALA A 39 -10.51 0.18 -16.65
C ALA A 39 -9.01 0.27 -16.97
N VAL A 40 -8.49 1.50 -17.01
CA VAL A 40 -7.05 1.74 -16.91
C VAL A 40 -6.59 0.89 -15.75
N ASP A 41 -5.67 -0.05 -16.02
CA ASP A 41 -5.11 -0.89 -14.98
C ASP A 41 -4.48 0.07 -13.96
N MET A 42 -5.14 0.28 -12.83
CA MET A 42 -4.66 1.24 -11.82
C MET A 42 -3.43 0.67 -11.10
N MET A 43 -3.10 -0.60 -11.34
CA MET A 43 -2.00 -1.29 -10.70
C MET A 43 -0.77 -1.28 -11.60
N ALA A 44 0.37 -1.01 -11.00
CA ALA A 44 1.67 -1.33 -11.56
C ALA A 44 2.22 -2.53 -10.79
N SER A 45 2.90 -3.45 -11.48
CA SER A 45 3.55 -4.56 -10.80
C SER A 45 4.87 -4.99 -11.42
N ALA A 46 5.67 -5.69 -10.63
CA ALA A 46 6.84 -6.42 -11.09
C ALA A 46 6.82 -7.85 -10.56
N GLU A 47 6.98 -8.82 -11.47
CA GLU A 47 7.15 -10.23 -11.13
C GLU A 47 8.61 -10.56 -10.85
N ILE A 48 8.82 -11.45 -9.89
CA ILE A 48 10.14 -11.95 -9.51
C ILE A 48 10.20 -13.42 -9.90
N SER A 49 11.16 -13.76 -10.75
CA SER A 49 11.37 -15.13 -11.21
C SER A 49 11.72 -16.07 -10.05
N SER A 50 11.43 -17.36 -10.18
CA SER A 50 11.83 -18.37 -9.18
C SER A 50 13.36 -18.42 -9.00
N ALA A 51 14.13 -18.22 -10.08
CA ALA A 51 15.58 -18.14 -10.03
C ALA A 51 16.06 -16.93 -9.19
N ASP A 52 15.43 -15.76 -9.37
CA ASP A 52 15.76 -14.57 -8.58
C ASP A 52 15.32 -14.69 -7.12
N ALA A 53 14.23 -15.39 -6.86
CA ALA A 53 13.80 -15.74 -5.51
C ALA A 53 14.84 -16.60 -4.80
N GLY A 54 15.35 -17.67 -5.43
CA GLY A 54 16.42 -18.50 -4.87
C GLY A 54 17.70 -17.72 -4.59
N LYS A 55 18.12 -16.86 -5.53
CA LYS A 55 19.25 -15.93 -5.32
C LYS A 55 19.01 -14.96 -4.17
N THR A 56 17.77 -14.52 -3.94
CA THR A 56 17.41 -13.59 -2.87
C THR A 56 17.54 -14.24 -1.49
N GLU A 57 17.17 -15.52 -1.35
CA GLU A 57 17.32 -16.24 -0.09
C GLU A 57 18.80 -16.37 0.32
N GLN A 58 19.67 -16.65 -0.64
CA GLN A 58 21.12 -16.71 -0.42
C GLN A 58 21.75 -15.33 -0.19
N TYR A 59 21.20 -14.29 -0.81
CA TYR A 59 21.67 -12.92 -0.69
C TYR A 59 21.55 -12.42 0.76
N TRP A 60 20.44 -12.69 1.45
CA TRP A 60 20.20 -12.16 2.78
C TRP A 60 20.77 -13.01 3.92
N THR A 61 22.07 -12.88 4.11
CA THR A 61 22.77 -13.37 5.31
C THR A 61 22.44 -12.51 6.54
N ALA A 62 22.70 -13.04 7.75
CA ALA A 62 22.52 -12.28 8.99
C ALA A 62 23.34 -10.97 8.96
N GLN A 63 24.56 -11.05 8.44
CA GLN A 63 25.49 -9.93 8.33
C GLN A 63 24.99 -8.85 7.35
N ARG A 64 24.37 -9.23 6.24
CA ARG A 64 23.79 -8.24 5.30
C ARG A 64 22.56 -7.58 5.90
N MET A 65 21.67 -8.36 6.53
CA MET A 65 20.50 -7.81 7.23
C MET A 65 20.90 -6.82 8.33
N SER A 66 21.94 -7.13 9.13
CA SER A 66 22.40 -6.24 10.20
C SER A 66 23.07 -4.95 9.69
N LYS A 67 23.56 -4.94 8.44
CA LYS A 67 24.20 -3.78 7.81
C LYS A 67 23.24 -2.98 6.92
N ALA A 68 22.07 -3.53 6.60
CA ALA A 68 21.06 -2.85 5.80
C ALA A 68 20.62 -1.55 6.50
N THR A 69 20.32 -0.52 5.70
CA THR A 69 19.94 0.81 6.20
C THR A 69 18.48 1.12 5.92
N PRO A 70 17.80 1.96 6.71
CA PRO A 70 16.48 2.45 6.31
C PRO A 70 16.45 3.04 4.90
N VAL A 71 15.33 2.88 4.18
CA VAL A 71 15.13 3.50 2.85
C VAL A 71 14.85 5.00 2.95
N ASP A 72 14.38 5.46 4.10
CA ASP A 72 13.97 6.83 4.34
C ASP A 72 15.03 7.63 5.12
N GLY A 73 15.22 8.88 4.69
CA GLY A 73 16.10 9.87 5.32
C GLY A 73 15.47 10.60 6.52
N ARG A 74 14.54 9.95 7.25
CA ARG A 74 13.92 10.54 8.46
C ARG A 74 15.00 11.13 9.35
N SER A 75 14.91 12.44 9.58
CA SER A 75 15.97 13.20 10.22
C SER A 75 16.24 12.66 11.62
N ASN A 76 17.53 12.62 11.91
CA ASN A 76 18.14 12.13 13.14
C ASN A 76 17.96 13.09 14.32
N THR A 77 17.47 14.29 14.08
CA THR A 77 17.32 15.33 15.10
C THR A 77 15.92 15.30 15.69
N VAL A 78 15.84 15.05 17.00
CA VAL A 78 14.70 15.52 17.79
C VAL A 78 14.74 17.04 17.66
N GLY A 79 13.85 17.61 16.85
CA GLY A 79 13.77 19.05 16.71
C GLY A 79 13.43 19.68 18.06
N VAL A 80 14.43 20.21 18.76
CA VAL A 80 14.24 21.04 19.95
C VAL A 80 13.75 22.40 19.48
N ARG A 81 12.48 22.47 19.07
CA ARG A 81 11.71 23.72 18.94
C ARG A 81 10.23 23.40 19.12
N SER A 82 9.85 23.16 20.37
CA SER A 82 8.52 23.52 20.85
C SER A 82 8.63 24.10 22.24
N THR A 83 8.67 25.43 22.31
CA THR A 83 8.31 26.19 23.52
C THR A 83 6.82 25.99 23.78
N GLN A 84 6.48 24.82 24.32
CA GLN A 84 5.23 24.54 25.03
C GLN A 84 5.37 23.15 25.65
N ALA A 85 5.71 23.12 26.93
CA ALA A 85 5.49 21.94 27.75
C ALA A 85 3.98 21.62 27.71
N SER A 86 3.59 20.48 27.15
CA SER A 86 2.23 19.94 27.33
C SER A 86 2.26 18.42 27.14
N ALA A 87 1.90 17.70 28.21
CA ALA A 87 1.77 16.24 28.36
C ALA A 87 3.00 15.40 27.95
N GLN A 88 3.35 14.36 28.71
CA GLN A 88 4.37 13.40 28.28
C GLN A 88 3.97 12.84 26.90
N ALA A 89 4.71 13.25 25.86
CA ALA A 89 4.50 12.73 24.52
C ALA A 89 4.64 11.21 24.55
N ALA A 90 3.71 10.50 23.93
CA ALA A 90 3.76 9.05 23.88
C ALA A 90 5.12 8.63 23.28
N HIS A 91 5.76 7.65 23.89
CA HIS A 91 7.04 7.10 23.42
C HIS A 91 6.86 5.62 23.12
N ALA A 92 7.41 5.18 21.99
CA ALA A 92 7.33 3.81 21.56
C ALA A 92 8.04 2.88 22.56
N THR A 93 7.41 1.74 22.82
CA THR A 93 7.93 0.73 23.73
C THR A 93 8.51 -0.43 22.94
N ALA A 94 9.74 -0.82 23.25
CA ALA A 94 10.38 -1.96 22.61
C ALA A 94 9.88 -3.27 23.22
N TYR A 95 9.64 -4.28 22.40
CA TYR A 95 9.00 -5.53 22.83
C TYR A 95 9.46 -6.73 21.97
N GLY A 96 8.85 -7.90 22.17
CA GLY A 96 9.22 -9.16 21.49
C GLY A 96 8.61 -9.38 20.10
N GLY A 97 7.88 -8.39 19.56
CA GLY A 97 7.23 -8.47 18.26
C GLY A 97 5.97 -9.33 18.23
N VAL A 98 5.27 -9.27 17.10
CA VAL A 98 4.14 -10.17 16.79
C VAL A 98 4.43 -10.93 15.50
N PRO A 99 3.97 -12.19 15.34
CA PRO A 99 4.27 -13.00 14.17
C PRO A 99 3.85 -12.37 12.83
N THR A 100 2.74 -11.62 12.82
CA THR A 100 2.21 -11.03 11.58
C THR A 100 2.93 -9.78 11.09
N VAL A 101 3.87 -9.22 11.87
CA VAL A 101 4.62 -8.02 11.51
C VAL A 101 6.10 -8.37 11.45
N GLY A 102 6.81 -7.82 10.48
CA GLY A 102 8.20 -8.15 10.25
C GLY A 102 8.96 -7.05 9.50
N ALA A 103 10.27 -7.23 9.43
CA ALA A 103 11.13 -6.40 8.60
C ALA A 103 11.07 -6.90 7.15
N VAL A 104 10.99 -5.98 6.20
CA VAL A 104 11.18 -6.26 4.78
C VAL A 104 12.52 -5.70 4.35
N PHE A 105 13.42 -6.58 3.90
CA PHE A 105 14.73 -6.25 3.37
C PHE A 105 14.70 -6.23 1.85
N PHE A 106 15.43 -5.31 1.23
CA PHE A 106 15.44 -5.16 -0.22
C PHE A 106 16.68 -4.39 -0.67
N ASN A 107 16.96 -4.41 -1.97
CA ASN A 107 17.98 -3.60 -2.60
C ASN A 107 17.32 -2.67 -3.63
N ASN A 108 17.62 -1.37 -3.56
CA ASN A 108 17.01 -0.36 -4.45
C ASN A 108 17.94 0.09 -5.60
N GLY A 109 19.02 -0.63 -5.85
CA GLY A 109 20.08 -0.26 -6.79
C GLY A 109 21.22 0.56 -6.16
N ASN A 110 20.97 1.27 -5.06
CA ASN A 110 21.96 2.09 -4.35
C ASN A 110 22.48 1.44 -3.06
N GLY A 111 21.89 0.31 -2.65
CA GLY A 111 22.32 -0.39 -1.46
C GLY A 111 21.25 -1.30 -0.87
N ASP A 112 21.62 -1.93 0.24
CA ASP A 112 20.75 -2.80 1.02
C ASP A 112 19.97 -1.98 2.03
N HIS A 113 18.65 -2.12 1.95
CA HIS A 113 17.70 -1.38 2.76
C HIS A 113 16.70 -2.26 3.48
N TYR A 114 15.99 -1.66 4.43
CA TYR A 114 14.81 -2.27 5.02
C TYR A 114 13.70 -1.27 5.37
N CYS A 115 12.50 -1.85 5.45
CA CYS A 115 11.28 -1.27 5.97
C CYS A 115 10.60 -2.26 6.92
N SER A 116 9.37 -1.95 7.32
CA SER A 116 8.43 -2.83 8.01
C SER A 116 7.29 -3.26 7.07
N ALA A 117 6.68 -4.40 7.34
CA ALA A 117 5.50 -4.88 6.61
C ALA A 117 4.65 -5.77 7.52
N SER A 118 3.41 -6.04 7.11
CA SER A 118 2.53 -6.95 7.83
C SER A 118 1.76 -7.89 6.92
N VAL A 119 1.51 -9.10 7.41
CA VAL A 119 0.70 -10.10 6.69
C VAL A 119 -0.77 -9.68 6.71
N VAL A 120 -1.36 -9.62 5.53
CA VAL A 120 -2.77 -9.24 5.34
C VAL A 120 -3.59 -10.46 4.92
N ASN A 121 -4.81 -10.56 5.45
CA ASN A 121 -5.72 -11.64 5.17
C ASN A 121 -6.11 -11.63 3.69
N SER A 122 -6.00 -12.79 3.05
CA SER A 122 -6.09 -12.94 1.61
C SER A 122 -6.45 -14.38 1.26
N TYR A 123 -7.11 -14.58 0.11
CA TYR A 123 -7.45 -15.91 -0.39
C TYR A 123 -6.20 -16.72 -0.75
N SER A 124 -5.22 -16.05 -1.37
CA SER A 124 -3.90 -16.61 -1.69
C SER A 124 -3.09 -17.01 -0.47
N LYS A 125 -3.39 -16.46 0.72
CA LYS A 125 -2.65 -16.64 1.98
C LYS A 125 -1.18 -16.16 1.94
N ARG A 126 -0.85 -15.29 0.99
CA ARG A 126 0.54 -14.93 0.61
C ARG A 126 0.86 -13.44 0.64
N LEU A 127 -0.11 -12.60 1.03
CA LEU A 127 0.03 -11.16 0.88
C LEU A 127 0.64 -10.48 2.11
N LEU A 128 1.52 -9.52 1.83
CA LEU A 128 1.95 -8.49 2.76
C LEU A 128 1.42 -7.13 2.32
N LEU A 129 1.26 -6.24 3.28
CA LEU A 129 1.03 -4.80 3.08
C LEU A 129 2.22 -4.03 3.68
N THR A 130 2.73 -3.06 2.93
CA THR A 130 3.84 -2.15 3.29
C THR A 130 3.61 -0.77 2.64
N ALA A 131 4.56 0.16 2.78
CA ALA A 131 4.54 1.44 2.05
C ALA A 131 5.03 1.24 0.62
N ALA A 132 4.49 2.00 -0.34
CA ALA A 132 4.86 1.84 -1.74
C ALA A 132 6.32 2.22 -1.98
N HIS A 133 6.83 3.26 -1.30
CA HIS A 133 8.23 3.66 -1.38
C HIS A 133 9.22 2.59 -0.87
N CYS A 134 8.76 1.61 -0.10
CA CYS A 134 9.61 0.49 0.35
C CYS A 134 9.87 -0.52 -0.78
N ILE A 135 9.05 -0.53 -1.84
CA ILE A 135 9.15 -1.53 -2.91
C ILE A 135 9.28 -0.91 -4.30
N HIS A 136 9.13 0.41 -4.44
CA HIS A 136 9.33 1.15 -5.68
C HIS A 136 9.85 2.56 -5.41
N GLY A 137 10.81 3.05 -6.19
CA GLY A 137 11.40 4.39 -6.06
C GLY A 137 10.50 5.58 -6.45
N GLY A 138 9.18 5.41 -6.55
CA GLY A 138 8.25 6.44 -7.05
C GLY A 138 8.52 6.91 -8.49
N LYS A 139 8.18 8.17 -8.79
CA LYS A 139 8.34 8.82 -10.10
C LYS A 139 9.77 8.72 -10.63
N GLY A 140 9.92 8.09 -11.80
CA GLY A 140 11.22 7.88 -12.45
C GLY A 140 12.11 6.84 -11.77
N GLY A 141 11.64 6.21 -10.68
CA GLY A 141 12.32 5.13 -10.00
C GLY A 141 11.95 3.76 -10.54
N HIS A 142 12.54 2.74 -9.94
CA HIS A 142 12.32 1.33 -10.29
C HIS A 142 11.84 0.53 -9.10
N TYR A 143 11.33 -0.68 -9.36
CA TYR A 143 11.03 -1.66 -8.33
C TYR A 143 12.29 -2.07 -7.58
N ALA A 144 12.15 -2.30 -6.29
CA ALA A 144 13.19 -2.89 -5.47
C ALA A 144 13.45 -4.35 -5.91
N THR A 145 14.70 -4.77 -5.77
CA THR A 145 15.14 -6.14 -6.03
C THR A 145 15.52 -6.82 -4.71
N LYS A 146 15.76 -8.13 -4.77
CA LYS A 146 16.12 -8.94 -3.59
C LYS A 146 15.13 -8.74 -2.43
N VAL A 147 13.84 -8.62 -2.70
CA VAL A 147 12.86 -8.33 -1.64
C VAL A 147 12.58 -9.59 -0.80
N ALA A 148 12.79 -9.49 0.51
CA ALA A 148 12.59 -10.56 1.47
C ALA A 148 11.95 -10.08 2.77
N PHE A 149 10.98 -10.82 3.27
CA PHE A 149 10.28 -10.54 4.53
C PHE A 149 10.72 -11.49 5.64
N VAL A 150 10.97 -10.93 6.82
CA VAL A 150 11.34 -11.68 8.02
C VAL A 150 10.31 -11.41 9.13
N PRO A 151 9.33 -12.30 9.31
CA PRO A 151 8.31 -12.14 10.33
C PRO A 151 8.93 -12.20 11.73
N ARG A 152 8.52 -11.28 12.62
CA ARG A 152 9.03 -11.19 13.99
C ARG A 152 10.56 -11.19 14.06
N TYR A 153 11.21 -10.42 13.17
CA TYR A 153 12.63 -10.13 13.28
C TYR A 153 12.94 -9.56 14.68
N ASP A 154 14.05 -9.96 15.29
CA ASP A 154 14.52 -9.45 16.59
C ASP A 154 16.01 -9.74 16.73
N LYS A 155 16.87 -8.73 16.62
CA LYS A 155 18.34 -8.85 16.75
C LYS A 155 18.94 -9.92 15.84
N GLY A 156 18.60 -9.90 14.57
CA GLY A 156 19.03 -10.90 13.60
C GLY A 156 18.34 -12.27 13.71
N LYS A 157 17.51 -12.50 14.75
CA LYS A 157 16.70 -13.71 14.87
C LYS A 157 15.57 -13.70 13.84
N ARG A 158 15.29 -14.87 13.28
CA ARG A 158 14.33 -15.08 12.19
C ARG A 158 13.45 -16.29 12.52
N PRO A 159 12.63 -16.21 13.58
CA PRO A 159 11.93 -17.37 14.13
C PRO A 159 11.00 -18.06 13.12
N TYR A 160 10.55 -17.33 12.09
CA TYR A 160 9.70 -17.85 11.01
C TYR A 160 10.41 -17.92 9.66
N GLY A 161 11.75 -17.80 9.64
CA GLY A 161 12.57 -17.81 8.45
C GLY A 161 12.48 -16.53 7.60
N THR A 162 13.06 -16.61 6.41
CA THR A 162 13.08 -15.53 5.40
C THR A 162 12.14 -15.91 4.26
N TRP A 163 11.26 -15.00 3.86
CA TRP A 163 10.24 -15.23 2.82
C TRP A 163 10.51 -14.31 1.63
N THR A 164 10.73 -14.88 0.45
CA THR A 164 11.08 -14.09 -0.74
C THR A 164 9.84 -13.59 -1.46
N ALA A 165 9.92 -12.39 -2.04
CA ALA A 165 8.85 -11.84 -2.84
C ALA A 165 8.71 -12.56 -4.19
N ARG A 166 7.46 -12.68 -4.66
CA ARG A 166 7.05 -13.20 -5.97
C ARG A 166 6.54 -12.08 -6.86
N ARG A 167 5.81 -11.11 -6.29
CA ARG A 167 5.33 -9.94 -7.01
C ARG A 167 5.27 -8.74 -6.09
N LEU A 168 5.66 -7.59 -6.63
CA LEU A 168 5.56 -6.28 -5.99
C LEU A 168 4.47 -5.48 -6.72
N VAL A 169 3.59 -4.81 -5.99
CA VAL A 169 2.46 -4.07 -6.55
C VAL A 169 2.34 -2.70 -5.89
N VAL A 170 2.27 -1.65 -6.71
CA VAL A 170 1.99 -0.27 -6.29
C VAL A 170 0.93 0.34 -7.20
N ASP A 171 0.37 1.49 -6.82
CA ASP A 171 -0.62 2.20 -7.65
C ASP A 171 0.11 2.90 -8.81
N GLN A 172 -0.45 2.89 -10.01
CA GLN A 172 0.16 3.59 -11.15
C GLN A 172 0.28 5.10 -10.90
N ARG A 173 -0.66 5.70 -10.16
CA ARG A 173 -0.60 7.12 -9.78
C ARG A 173 0.54 7.36 -8.79
N TRP A 174 0.80 6.43 -7.87
CA TRP A 174 2.00 6.47 -7.03
C TRP A 174 3.27 6.34 -7.88
N GLN A 175 3.35 5.34 -8.76
CA GLN A 175 4.52 5.10 -9.60
C GLN A 175 4.86 6.31 -10.48
N ARG A 176 3.85 6.96 -11.07
CA ARG A 176 4.06 8.07 -12.02
C ARG A 176 4.30 9.41 -11.34
N ASN A 177 3.65 9.66 -10.20
CA ASN A 177 3.59 10.99 -9.60
C ASN A 177 4.12 11.07 -8.16
N SER A 178 4.47 9.93 -7.55
CA SER A 178 4.78 9.86 -6.12
C SER A 178 3.68 10.49 -5.25
N ASP A 179 2.42 10.22 -5.59
CA ASP A 179 1.24 10.74 -4.88
C ASP A 179 1.13 10.21 -3.44
N ALA A 180 1.45 11.04 -2.45
CA ALA A 180 1.49 10.66 -1.03
C ALA A 180 0.21 9.98 -0.51
N ASP A 181 -0.95 10.21 -1.13
CA ASP A 181 -2.21 9.57 -0.72
C ASP A 181 -2.29 8.09 -1.14
N LEU A 182 -1.32 7.60 -1.93
CA LEU A 182 -1.23 6.25 -2.48
C LEU A 182 0.09 5.55 -2.12
N ASP A 183 0.80 6.02 -1.09
CA ASP A 183 2.04 5.41 -0.60
C ASP A 183 1.77 4.15 0.25
N PHE A 184 1.11 3.18 -0.37
CA PHE A 184 0.91 1.82 0.13
C PHE A 184 1.12 0.82 -1.01
N GLY A 185 1.66 -0.34 -0.69
CA GLY A 185 1.96 -1.37 -1.68
C GLY A 185 1.78 -2.77 -1.12
N PHE A 186 1.54 -3.72 -2.00
CA PHE A 186 1.40 -5.13 -1.64
C PHE A 186 2.54 -5.96 -2.20
N ILE A 187 2.91 -6.99 -1.44
CA ILE A 187 3.87 -8.00 -1.86
C ILE A 187 3.15 -9.35 -1.82
N SER A 188 3.14 -10.08 -2.94
CA SER A 188 2.88 -11.53 -2.90
C SER A 188 4.18 -12.25 -2.62
N LEU A 189 4.19 -13.16 -1.65
CA LEU A 189 5.35 -13.95 -1.28
C LEU A 189 5.40 -15.31 -2.01
N ASN A 190 6.60 -15.84 -2.21
CA ASN A 190 6.78 -17.26 -2.52
C ASN A 190 6.37 -18.14 -1.34
N SER A 191 5.89 -19.35 -1.62
CA SER A 191 5.73 -20.36 -0.58
C SER A 191 7.10 -20.82 -0.11
N ARG A 192 7.23 -21.11 1.18
CA ARG A 192 8.47 -21.59 1.80
C ARG A 192 8.25 -22.99 2.33
N SER A 193 9.01 -23.96 1.81
CA SER A 193 8.89 -25.38 2.18
C SER A 193 7.44 -25.88 2.07
N GLY A 194 6.75 -25.53 0.97
CA GLY A 194 5.35 -25.88 0.72
C GLY A 194 4.31 -25.12 1.57
N ARG A 195 4.72 -24.21 2.45
CA ARG A 195 3.81 -23.44 3.33
C ARG A 195 3.63 -22.00 2.84
N ASN A 196 2.45 -21.44 3.07
CA ASN A 196 2.14 -20.04 2.84
C ASN A 196 2.25 -19.24 4.13
N ILE A 197 2.72 -17.99 4.05
CA ILE A 197 3.03 -17.14 5.20
C ILE A 197 1.87 -17.03 6.19
N GLN A 198 0.64 -16.80 5.71
CA GLN A 198 -0.52 -16.62 6.59
C GLN A 198 -0.84 -17.89 7.39
N GLY A 199 -0.58 -19.08 6.84
CA GLY A 199 -0.72 -20.34 7.57
C GLY A 199 0.39 -20.60 8.59
N VAL A 200 1.47 -19.81 8.57
CA VAL A 200 2.58 -19.91 9.52
C VAL A 200 2.44 -18.90 10.64
N VAL A 201 2.10 -17.64 10.31
CA VAL A 201 2.13 -16.52 11.26
C VAL A 201 0.78 -15.86 11.52
N GLY A 202 -0.29 -16.32 10.86
CA GLY A 202 -1.59 -15.65 10.85
C GLY A 202 -1.62 -14.44 9.92
N ALA A 203 -2.70 -13.65 9.99
CA ALA A 203 -2.82 -12.40 9.24
C ALA A 203 -3.77 -11.40 9.92
N ASN A 204 -3.55 -10.12 9.61
CA ASN A 204 -4.43 -9.03 9.98
C ASN A 204 -5.48 -8.80 8.89
N LYS A 205 -6.67 -8.32 9.26
CA LYS A 205 -7.71 -7.96 8.29
C LYS A 205 -7.49 -6.53 7.79
N LEU A 206 -7.93 -6.20 6.58
CA LEU A 206 -7.92 -4.81 6.10
C LEU A 206 -9.20 -4.10 6.57
N ALA A 207 -9.08 -2.88 7.10
CA ALA A 207 -10.22 -2.01 7.39
C ALA A 207 -10.03 -0.65 6.69
N ILE A 208 -11.05 -0.23 5.95
CA ILE A 208 -11.07 1.02 5.19
C ILE A 208 -12.16 1.94 5.75
N ASN A 209 -12.07 3.24 5.43
CA ASN A 209 -13.09 4.23 5.76
C ASN A 209 -13.42 4.35 7.26
N GLN A 210 -12.44 4.17 8.15
CA GLN A 210 -12.65 4.16 9.60
C GLN A 210 -12.65 5.56 10.25
N GLY A 211 -12.45 6.62 9.45
CA GLY A 211 -12.43 8.00 9.93
C GLY A 211 -11.19 8.36 10.75
N VAL A 212 -11.32 9.40 11.56
CA VAL A 212 -10.25 9.97 12.40
C VAL A 212 -10.55 9.71 13.88
N GLY A 213 -9.55 9.73 14.75
CA GLY A 213 -9.76 9.64 16.20
C GLY A 213 -9.87 8.20 16.69
N ARG A 214 -9.37 7.24 15.91
CA ARG A 214 -9.35 5.82 16.28
C ARG A 214 -8.09 5.52 17.10
N TRP A 215 -8.19 4.63 18.08
CA TRP A 215 -7.01 4.07 18.73
C TRP A 215 -6.36 3.05 17.81
N VAL A 216 -5.08 3.24 17.51
CA VAL A 216 -4.26 2.34 16.70
C VAL A 216 -3.06 1.87 17.51
N THR A 217 -2.67 0.63 17.31
CA THR A 217 -1.36 0.12 17.72
C THR A 217 -0.47 0.00 16.49
N VAL A 218 0.64 0.72 16.49
CA VAL A 218 1.59 0.72 15.37
C VAL A 218 2.82 -0.06 15.78
N THR A 219 3.20 -1.07 15.01
CA THR A 219 4.40 -1.88 15.25
C THR A 219 5.38 -1.72 14.10
N GLY A 220 6.64 -1.45 14.41
CA GLY A 220 7.68 -1.22 13.41
C GLY A 220 9.09 -1.57 13.86
N TYR A 221 10.02 -1.47 12.92
CA TYR A 221 11.43 -1.78 13.07
C TYR A 221 12.28 -0.52 12.91
N PRO A 222 12.68 0.16 14.01
CA PRO A 222 13.43 1.40 13.93
C PRO A 222 14.92 1.15 13.66
N ARG A 223 15.58 2.17 13.10
CA ARG A 223 17.01 2.16 12.81
C ARG A 223 17.88 1.79 14.01
N ILE A 224 18.67 0.73 13.87
CA ILE A 224 19.63 0.26 14.89
C ILE A 224 20.57 1.36 15.41
N ALA A 225 21.03 2.25 14.53
CA ALA A 225 21.93 3.35 14.90
C ALA A 225 21.32 4.29 15.95
N TRP A 226 19.99 4.39 16.02
CA TRP A 226 19.24 5.25 16.95
C TRP A 226 18.50 4.45 18.01
N ASP A 227 18.18 3.19 17.71
CA ASP A 227 17.67 2.21 18.65
C ASP A 227 18.58 0.98 18.67
N LYS A 228 19.63 1.04 19.49
CA LYS A 228 20.63 -0.03 19.63
C LYS A 228 20.06 -1.36 20.11
N ARG A 229 18.78 -1.40 20.50
CA ARG A 229 18.11 -2.63 20.93
C ARG A 229 17.83 -3.58 19.76
N ASP A 230 17.87 -3.12 18.51
CA ASP A 230 17.63 -3.89 17.27
C ASP A 230 16.42 -4.83 17.39
N ARG A 231 15.30 -4.30 17.88
CA ARG A 231 14.10 -5.07 18.18
C ARG A 231 12.85 -4.27 17.77
N PRO A 232 11.70 -4.93 17.56
CA PRO A 232 10.49 -4.21 17.21
C PRO A 232 10.04 -3.30 18.36
N ILE A 233 9.42 -2.19 17.97
CA ILE A 233 8.74 -1.26 18.87
C ILE A 233 7.25 -1.27 18.58
N TYR A 234 6.46 -0.85 19.56
CA TYR A 234 5.07 -0.51 19.35
C TYR A 234 4.69 0.80 20.03
N CYS A 235 3.63 1.43 19.55
CA CYS A 235 2.97 2.52 20.24
C CYS A 235 1.46 2.47 20.02
N THR A 236 0.71 2.74 21.08
CA THR A 236 -0.76 2.76 21.04
C THR A 236 -1.24 4.19 21.30
N VAL A 237 -1.81 4.83 20.28
CA VAL A 237 -2.21 6.24 20.31
C VAL A 237 -3.47 6.48 19.50
N LYS A 238 -4.13 7.62 19.75
CA LYS A 238 -5.31 8.05 19.00
C LYS A 238 -4.88 8.79 17.73
N THR A 239 -5.44 8.42 16.58
CA THR A 239 -5.14 9.09 15.30
C THR A 239 -5.67 10.51 15.27
N LYS A 240 -4.92 11.40 14.62
CA LYS A 240 -5.32 12.78 14.33
C LYS A 240 -5.40 12.99 12.82
N ARG A 241 -6.20 13.97 12.39
CA ARG A 241 -6.23 14.39 10.99
C ARG A 241 -4.91 15.11 10.67
N GLN A 242 -4.32 14.81 9.52
CA GLN A 242 -3.33 15.67 8.89
C GLN A 242 -3.96 16.44 7.72
N SER A 243 -4.51 15.72 6.74
CA SER A 243 -5.19 16.33 5.61
C SER A 243 -6.51 15.62 5.30
N ARG A 244 -7.08 15.86 4.12
CA ARG A 244 -8.26 15.13 3.64
C ARG A 244 -7.99 13.62 3.56
N TYR A 245 -6.82 13.24 3.05
CA TYR A 245 -6.44 11.86 2.76
C TYR A 245 -5.20 11.39 3.54
N GLN A 246 -4.81 12.10 4.61
CA GLN A 246 -3.70 11.72 5.48
C GLN A 246 -4.12 11.79 6.95
N LEU A 247 -3.73 10.76 7.70
CA LEU A 247 -3.81 10.73 9.16
C LEU A 247 -2.41 10.82 9.76
N ARG A 248 -2.33 11.20 11.03
CA ARG A 248 -1.08 11.22 11.80
C ARG A 248 -1.23 10.58 13.16
N MET A 249 -0.11 10.12 13.68
CA MET A 249 0.08 9.73 15.06
C MET A 249 1.24 10.52 15.66
N ASP A 250 1.10 10.91 16.92
CA ASP A 250 2.14 11.60 17.66
C ASP A 250 2.71 10.59 18.66
N CYS A 251 3.82 9.96 18.29
CA CYS A 251 4.55 9.03 19.14
C CYS A 251 6.03 9.00 18.77
N THR A 252 6.89 9.25 19.76
CA THR A 252 8.34 9.28 19.59
C THR A 252 8.93 7.87 19.49
N GLY A 253 10.03 7.73 18.77
CA GLY A 253 10.80 6.48 18.62
C GLY A 253 10.64 5.80 17.26
N PHE A 254 9.82 6.35 16.37
CA PHE A 254 9.63 5.87 15.00
C PHE A 254 10.68 6.45 14.05
N PHE A 255 11.95 6.13 14.30
CA PHE A 255 13.07 6.43 13.40
C PHE A 255 12.91 5.71 12.05
N GLY A 256 13.81 6.00 11.10
CA GLY A 256 13.81 5.34 9.78
C GLY A 256 13.78 3.81 9.88
N GLY A 257 13.21 3.15 8.88
CA GLY A 257 12.97 1.69 8.84
C GLY A 257 11.58 1.27 9.31
N THR A 258 10.87 2.18 9.98
CA THR A 258 9.48 1.99 10.39
C THR A 258 8.47 2.21 9.27
N SER A 259 8.88 2.70 8.10
CA SER A 259 8.00 2.75 6.92
C SER A 259 7.35 1.41 6.61
N GLY A 260 6.07 1.42 6.25
CA GLY A 260 5.25 0.23 6.03
C GLY A 260 4.70 -0.43 7.31
N SER A 261 5.02 0.09 8.50
CA SER A 261 4.46 -0.41 9.78
C SER A 261 2.94 -0.31 9.78
N PRO A 262 2.18 -1.38 10.10
CA PRO A 262 0.72 -1.33 10.08
C PRO A 262 0.16 -0.52 11.25
N TRP A 263 -0.93 0.20 10.99
CA TRP A 263 -1.74 0.83 12.02
C TRP A 263 -2.90 -0.10 12.36
N LEU A 264 -2.80 -0.82 13.47
CA LEU A 264 -3.73 -1.88 13.82
C LEU A 264 -4.84 -1.37 14.76
N LEU A 265 -6.08 -1.49 14.32
CA LEU A 265 -7.28 -1.34 15.14
C LEU A 265 -7.61 -2.67 15.84
N ASN A 266 -8.22 -2.59 17.02
CA ASN A 266 -8.84 -3.73 17.72
C ASN A 266 -7.91 -4.95 17.81
N VAL A 267 -6.67 -4.74 18.26
CA VAL A 267 -5.70 -5.83 18.43
C VAL A 267 -6.19 -6.79 19.50
N SER A 268 -6.38 -8.05 19.12
CA SER A 268 -6.72 -9.14 20.03
C SER A 268 -5.50 -9.53 20.86
N SER A 269 -5.64 -9.58 22.18
CA SER A 269 -4.59 -10.05 23.08
C SER A 269 -4.28 -11.55 22.91
N LYS A 270 -5.26 -12.34 22.43
CA LYS A 270 -5.12 -13.79 22.24
C LYS A 270 -4.39 -14.15 20.96
N THR A 271 -4.70 -13.47 19.87
CA THR A 271 -4.17 -13.80 18.54
C THR A 271 -3.09 -12.84 18.07
N HIS A 272 -2.90 -11.71 18.78
CA HIS A 272 -2.02 -10.61 18.39
C HIS A 272 -2.30 -10.07 16.97
N THR A 273 -3.54 -10.26 16.49
CA THR A 273 -4.01 -9.77 15.19
C THR A 273 -5.09 -8.71 15.38
N GLY A 274 -5.23 -7.85 14.38
CA GLY A 274 -6.25 -6.81 14.35
C GLY A 274 -6.65 -6.44 12.92
N TYR A 275 -7.04 -5.19 12.75
CA TYR A 275 -7.43 -4.63 11.47
C TYR A 275 -6.45 -3.53 11.04
N ILE A 276 -5.76 -3.72 9.92
CA ILE A 276 -4.87 -2.72 9.34
C ILE A 276 -5.72 -1.58 8.79
N ASN A 277 -5.52 -0.37 9.30
CA ASN A 277 -6.19 0.86 8.85
C ASN A 277 -5.16 1.97 8.54
N GLY A 278 -3.99 1.57 8.07
CA GLY A 278 -2.93 2.47 7.66
C GLY A 278 -1.59 1.76 7.62
N VAL A 279 -0.62 2.40 6.97
CA VAL A 279 0.80 2.07 7.06
C VAL A 279 1.58 3.35 7.30
N ILE A 280 2.67 3.28 8.06
CA ILE A 280 3.60 4.42 8.10
C ILE A 280 4.09 4.69 6.67
N GLY A 281 3.69 5.84 6.13
CA GLY A 281 3.92 6.23 4.74
C GLY A 281 3.15 7.51 4.42
N GLY A 282 3.09 7.86 3.16
CA GLY A 282 2.31 8.98 2.67
C GLY A 282 3.02 10.31 2.85
N TYR A 283 2.39 11.28 3.52
CA TYR A 283 2.96 12.63 3.63
C TYR A 283 4.40 12.57 4.15
N GLN A 284 5.34 13.12 3.37
CA GLN A 284 6.79 13.08 3.66
C GLN A 284 7.34 11.65 3.88
N GLY A 285 6.86 10.64 3.15
CA GLY A 285 7.30 9.24 3.33
C GLY A 285 6.91 8.68 4.70
N GLY A 286 5.81 9.18 5.29
CA GLY A 286 5.39 8.86 6.64
C GLY A 286 6.00 9.76 7.72
N GLY A 287 6.68 10.83 7.34
CA GLY A 287 7.17 11.88 8.23
C GLY A 287 8.69 12.04 8.14
N ASN A 288 9.18 13.22 8.53
CA ASN A 288 10.63 13.54 8.52
C ASN A 288 11.25 13.56 9.93
N SER A 289 10.46 13.26 10.97
CA SER A 289 10.91 13.28 12.38
C SER A 289 10.52 11.97 13.07
N PRO A 290 11.22 11.57 14.14
CA PRO A 290 10.86 10.37 14.90
C PRO A 290 9.64 10.54 15.80
N ASN A 291 9.06 11.76 15.90
CA ASN A 291 8.00 12.12 16.85
C ASN A 291 6.58 12.02 16.26
N ILE A 292 6.47 12.19 14.95
CA ILE A 292 5.20 12.23 14.24
C ILE A 292 5.33 11.34 13.02
N SER A 293 4.39 10.42 12.87
CA SER A 293 4.29 9.59 11.68
C SER A 293 2.94 9.78 11.00
N TYR A 294 2.95 9.66 9.68
CA TYR A 294 1.76 9.78 8.84
C TYR A 294 1.37 8.44 8.23
N THR A 295 0.13 8.36 7.78
CA THR A 295 -0.39 7.29 6.94
C THR A 295 -1.33 7.88 5.90
N PRO A 296 -1.34 7.35 4.66
CA PRO A 296 -2.46 7.56 3.75
C PRO A 296 -3.76 7.09 4.41
N TYR A 297 -4.86 7.75 4.09
CA TYR A 297 -6.19 7.34 4.51
C TYR A 297 -6.62 6.12 3.69
N PHE A 298 -6.89 5.00 4.37
CA PHE A 298 -7.27 3.78 3.69
C PHE A 298 -8.74 3.79 3.26
N ASP A 299 -8.95 3.83 1.94
CA ASP A 299 -10.26 3.83 1.30
C ASP A 299 -10.38 2.69 0.26
N LYS A 300 -11.15 2.90 -0.80
CA LYS A 300 -11.37 1.89 -1.84
C LYS A 300 -10.11 1.58 -2.64
N ASP A 301 -9.13 2.48 -2.72
CA ASP A 301 -7.93 2.28 -3.53
C ASP A 301 -7.07 1.14 -2.98
N VAL A 302 -6.78 1.15 -1.67
CA VAL A 302 -6.05 0.05 -1.01
C VAL A 302 -6.84 -1.26 -1.03
N TYR A 303 -8.17 -1.20 -0.94
CA TYR A 303 -9.03 -2.38 -1.03
C TYR A 303 -8.97 -3.02 -2.41
N ASN A 304 -9.07 -2.22 -3.47
CA ASN A 304 -8.99 -2.69 -4.84
C ASN A 304 -7.61 -3.24 -5.15
N MET A 305 -6.53 -2.58 -4.70
CA MET A 305 -5.17 -3.07 -4.88
C MET A 305 -4.93 -4.40 -4.16
N ARG A 306 -5.43 -4.56 -2.93
CA ARG A 306 -5.38 -5.84 -2.21
C ARG A 306 -6.08 -6.92 -3.05
N ALA A 307 -7.30 -6.66 -3.49
CA ALA A 307 -8.11 -7.63 -4.24
C ALA A 307 -7.46 -8.00 -5.58
N TRP A 308 -6.88 -7.03 -6.29
CA TRP A 308 -6.12 -7.28 -7.51
C TRP A 308 -4.90 -8.14 -7.22
N THR A 309 -4.09 -7.78 -6.21
CA THR A 309 -2.89 -8.54 -5.85
C THR A 309 -3.22 -9.96 -5.44
N ASP A 310 -4.31 -10.17 -4.71
CA ASP A 310 -4.77 -11.50 -4.26
C ASP A 310 -5.10 -12.42 -5.45
N LYS A 311 -5.70 -11.87 -6.51
CA LYS A 311 -6.04 -12.62 -7.74
C LYS A 311 -4.83 -12.99 -8.59
N HIS A 312 -3.76 -12.20 -8.49
CA HIS A 312 -2.54 -12.42 -9.27
C HIS A 312 -1.45 -13.12 -8.46
N ALA A 313 -1.66 -13.38 -7.17
CA ALA A 313 -0.64 -13.78 -6.19
C ALA A 313 0.21 -15.00 -6.59
#